data_AF-A0A6C0FC03-F1
#
_entry.id   AF-A0A6C0FC03-F1
#
_cell.length_a   1.000
_cell.length_b   1.000
_cell.length_c   1.000
_cell.angle_alpha   90.00
_cell.angle_beta   90.00
_cell.angle_gamma   90.00
#
_symmetry.space_group_name_H-M   'P 1'
#
loop_
_entity.id
_entity.type
_entity.pdbx_description
1 polymer ?
#
loop_
_entity_poly.entity_id
_entity_poly.type
_entity_poly.pdbx_seq_one_letter_code
_entity_poly.pdbx_strand_id
1 'polypeptide(L)'
;MSSTTNNLEKETQITASNKNDNIEVNQEENAEKVIVESPESNIQNFTDTVFTSTNLIILVGFLGAYGIVYYLSKRNNPEDPTMMTNDGSKTTSIVIDLFFLVIIGIILYTLYTSMTSKPEDTVSGEVIGGLSEYIDNPMSVLLSIFSIIGFYVLTYMFGIPMEKSNKPYSISFVEGTLWVLLVVIVIVDFFKYIFGISLNDILDKIKSFFRGEEELDENTNNKDEDKTNTDEPEEKCQKTTELDDPEGEVFNVSNNLYTYDDAVAVCKSYDAKLASYDQVEKAYNNGAEWCNYGWSEGQLALFPTQKATYEKLQKLDEGVCDASKKKGNNCGRPGVNGGYIANPYVKFGVNCYGKKPEATDTDLKSMETKKNQVYPKTPEEKALDKKIEYWKKNGNKYLTLNSYNTQKWSGKNKVTVETEDKDTEDKQEGFHFMGAVLPFLGIKS
;
A
#
# COMPACT_ATOMS: atom_id res chain seq x y z
N MET A 1 46.45 -55.35 -42.42
CA MET A 1 47.18 -55.39 -41.13
C MET A 1 46.29 -54.68 -40.12
N SER A 2 45.29 -55.33 -39.53
CA SER A 2 45.34 -56.36 -38.47
C SER A 2 45.90 -55.83 -37.17
N SER A 3 45.01 -55.67 -36.18
CA SER A 3 45.14 -55.70 -34.69
C SER A 3 43.98 -54.83 -34.13
N THR A 4 42.80 -55.33 -33.74
CA THR A 4 42.48 -56.26 -32.61
C THR A 4 42.93 -55.59 -31.30
N THR A 5 42.17 -55.34 -30.22
CA THR A 5 40.82 -55.65 -29.71
C THR A 5 40.70 -54.88 -28.37
N ASN A 6 39.50 -54.55 -27.90
CA ASN A 6 39.00 -55.10 -26.64
C ASN A 6 37.49 -54.83 -26.45
N ASN A 7 36.86 -55.85 -25.88
CA ASN A 7 35.45 -56.21 -25.81
C ASN A 7 34.80 -55.83 -24.46
N LEU A 8 33.46 -55.70 -24.48
CA LEU A 8 32.44 -56.15 -23.48
C LEU A 8 32.55 -55.59 -22.02
N GLU A 9 31.49 -55.36 -21.24
CA GLU A 9 30.14 -55.95 -21.18
C GLU A 9 29.25 -55.21 -20.14
N LYS A 10 27.92 -55.38 -20.29
CA LYS A 10 26.87 -55.52 -19.23
C LYS A 10 26.47 -54.31 -18.37
N GLU A 11 25.21 -54.12 -17.93
CA GLU A 11 24.06 -55.03 -17.82
C GLU A 11 22.74 -54.23 -17.69
N THR A 12 21.66 -54.78 -18.23
CA THR A 12 20.26 -54.34 -18.04
C THR A 12 19.67 -55.04 -16.81
N GLN A 13 18.86 -54.36 -16.00
CA GLN A 13 17.83 -55.02 -15.18
C GLN A 13 16.49 -54.28 -15.23
N ILE A 14 15.48 -55.06 -15.59
CA ILE A 14 14.05 -54.81 -15.53
C ILE A 14 13.53 -55.61 -14.34
N THR A 15 12.65 -55.03 -13.51
CA THR A 15 11.72 -55.81 -12.69
C THR A 15 10.37 -55.11 -12.58
N ALA A 16 9.32 -55.84 -13.01
CA ALA A 16 7.88 -55.58 -12.78
C ALA A 16 7.54 -55.71 -11.28
N SER A 17 6.37 -55.45 -10.70
CA SER A 17 4.96 -55.45 -11.11
C SER A 17 4.17 -54.94 -9.88
N ASN A 18 3.06 -54.20 -10.05
CA ASN A 18 1.80 -54.51 -9.37
C ASN A 18 0.62 -53.74 -9.95
N LYS A 19 -0.52 -54.43 -9.99
CA LYS A 19 -1.79 -54.13 -10.66
C LYS A 19 -2.90 -53.98 -9.62
N ASN A 20 -4.01 -53.35 -10.05
CA ASN A 20 -5.38 -53.26 -9.49
C ASN A 20 -5.71 -51.86 -8.94
N ASP A 21 -6.85 -51.22 -9.20
CA ASP A 21 -8.05 -51.54 -9.99
C ASP A 21 -8.74 -50.21 -10.43
N ASN A 22 -9.62 -50.33 -11.42
CA ASN A 22 -10.30 -49.27 -12.21
C ASN A 22 -11.23 -48.33 -11.41
N ILE A 23 -11.45 -47.11 -11.93
CA ILE A 23 -12.77 -46.49 -12.27
C ILE A 23 -12.50 -45.20 -13.09
N GLU A 24 -13.07 -45.13 -14.30
CA GLU A 24 -13.09 -43.98 -15.22
C GLU A 24 -13.93 -42.81 -14.66
N VAL A 25 -13.42 -41.57 -14.76
CA VAL A 25 -14.19 -40.39 -15.19
C VAL A 25 -13.24 -39.44 -15.93
N ASN A 26 -13.52 -39.20 -17.21
CA ASN A 26 -12.86 -38.18 -18.03
C ASN A 26 -13.24 -36.76 -17.55
N GLN A 27 -12.25 -35.95 -17.19
CA GLN A 27 -12.34 -34.50 -17.25
C GLN A 27 -11.02 -33.96 -17.83
N GLU A 28 -11.12 -33.33 -19.00
CA GLU A 28 -10.07 -32.48 -19.56
C GLU A 28 -9.90 -31.27 -18.65
N GLU A 29 -8.75 -31.14 -18.01
CA GLU A 29 -8.32 -29.90 -17.37
C GLU A 29 -6.92 -29.56 -17.90
N ASN A 30 -6.87 -28.43 -18.62
CA ASN A 30 -5.69 -27.91 -19.29
C ASN A 30 -4.77 -27.30 -18.23
N ALA A 31 -3.89 -28.12 -17.65
CA ALA A 31 -2.89 -27.66 -16.68
C ALA A 31 -1.74 -26.96 -17.41
N GLU A 32 -1.76 -25.63 -17.30
CA GLU A 32 -0.68 -24.71 -17.67
C GLU A 32 0.62 -25.11 -16.97
N LYS A 33 1.62 -25.47 -17.78
CA LYS A 33 2.93 -25.94 -17.34
C LYS A 33 3.75 -24.74 -16.86
N VAL A 34 3.72 -24.46 -15.56
CA VAL A 34 4.63 -23.52 -14.89
C VAL A 34 6.07 -24.01 -15.09
N ILE A 35 6.81 -23.35 -15.97
CA ILE A 35 8.26 -23.51 -16.08
C ILE A 35 8.87 -22.72 -14.92
N VAL A 36 9.29 -23.45 -13.89
CA VAL A 36 10.16 -22.90 -12.84
C VAL A 36 11.55 -22.79 -13.46
N GLU A 37 11.97 -21.57 -13.82
CA GLU A 37 13.37 -21.30 -14.20
C GLU A 37 14.27 -21.56 -12.98
N SER A 38 15.25 -22.44 -13.15
CA SER A 38 16.26 -22.72 -12.15
C SER A 38 17.31 -21.59 -12.13
N PRO A 39 17.88 -21.26 -10.95
CA PRO A 39 18.85 -20.17 -10.79
C PRO A 39 20.20 -20.39 -11.50
N GLU A 40 20.41 -21.53 -12.16
CA GLU A 40 21.64 -21.84 -12.88
C GLU A 40 21.76 -21.08 -14.21
N SER A 41 20.66 -20.78 -14.91
CA SER A 41 20.70 -20.09 -16.21
C SER A 41 21.20 -18.65 -16.10
N ASN A 42 20.81 -17.92 -15.05
CA ASN A 42 21.18 -16.54 -14.83
C ASN A 42 22.67 -16.37 -14.46
N ILE A 43 23.25 -17.33 -13.74
CA ILE A 43 24.67 -17.29 -13.39
C ILE A 43 25.52 -17.61 -14.63
N GLN A 44 25.09 -18.55 -15.46
CA GLN A 44 25.83 -18.93 -16.67
C GLN A 44 25.82 -17.79 -17.70
N ASN A 45 24.67 -17.15 -17.90
CA ASN A 45 24.54 -15.97 -18.76
C ASN A 45 25.36 -14.78 -18.24
N PHE A 46 25.39 -14.54 -16.92
CA PHE A 46 26.23 -13.51 -16.32
C PHE A 46 27.72 -13.80 -16.53
N THR A 47 28.14 -15.05 -16.36
CA THR A 47 29.54 -15.45 -16.49
C THR A 47 30.03 -15.29 -17.94
N ASP A 48 29.24 -15.71 -18.91
CA ASP A 48 29.59 -15.62 -20.33
C ASP A 48 29.58 -14.16 -20.85
N THR A 49 28.73 -13.31 -20.27
CA THR A 49 28.65 -11.88 -20.60
C THR A 49 29.80 -11.08 -19.97
N VAL A 50 30.15 -11.39 -18.71
CA VAL A 50 31.18 -10.66 -17.96
C VAL A 50 32.59 -11.11 -18.35
N PHE A 51 32.83 -12.41 -18.54
CA PHE A 51 34.14 -12.98 -18.85
C PHE A 51 34.39 -13.22 -20.35
N THR A 52 33.98 -12.28 -21.21
CA THR A 52 34.38 -12.31 -22.62
C THR A 52 35.89 -12.08 -22.78
N SER A 53 36.49 -12.61 -23.85
CA SER A 53 37.93 -12.46 -24.11
C SER A 53 38.37 -10.98 -24.13
N THR A 54 37.51 -10.08 -24.61
CA THR A 54 37.74 -8.64 -24.60
C THR A 54 37.74 -8.06 -23.18
N ASN A 55 36.73 -8.38 -22.37
CA ASN A 55 36.65 -7.92 -20.98
C ASN A 55 37.80 -8.45 -20.13
N LEU A 56 38.24 -9.69 -20.40
CA LEU A 56 39.35 -10.33 -19.71
C LEU A 56 40.70 -9.68 -20.08
N ILE A 57 40.89 -9.27 -21.33
CA ILE A 57 42.07 -8.48 -21.75
C ILE A 57 42.08 -7.10 -21.09
N ILE A 58 40.92 -6.43 -21.01
CA ILE A 58 40.78 -5.13 -20.33
C ILE A 58 41.08 -5.28 -18.83
N LEU A 59 40.55 -6.32 -18.18
CA LEU A 59 40.77 -6.61 -16.76
C LEU A 59 42.24 -6.91 -16.47
N VAL A 60 42.89 -7.74 -17.29
CA VAL A 60 44.33 -8.03 -17.15
C VAL A 60 45.18 -6.79 -17.40
N GLY A 61 44.80 -5.95 -18.38
CA GLY A 61 45.43 -4.64 -18.60
C GLY A 61 45.28 -3.71 -17.39
N PHE A 62 44.10 -3.67 -16.78
CA PHE A 62 43.82 -2.91 -15.57
C PHE A 62 44.65 -3.40 -14.38
N LEU A 63 44.68 -4.72 -14.13
CA LEU A 63 45.47 -5.32 -13.05
C LEU A 63 46.97 -5.14 -13.26
N GLY A 64 47.43 -5.21 -14.52
CA GLY A 64 48.83 -4.95 -14.88
C GLY A 64 49.22 -3.51 -14.65
N ALA A 65 48.41 -2.55 -15.10
CA ALA A 65 48.66 -1.12 -14.90
C ALA A 65 48.57 -0.73 -13.41
N TYR A 66 47.58 -1.25 -12.69
CA TYR A 66 47.46 -1.10 -11.24
C TYR A 66 48.67 -1.67 -10.51
N GLY A 67 49.10 -2.89 -10.86
CA GLY A 67 50.27 -3.54 -10.27
C GLY A 67 51.56 -2.77 -10.52
N ILE A 68 51.75 -2.21 -11.72
CA ILE A 68 52.89 -1.36 -12.06
C ILE A 68 52.90 -0.09 -11.22
N VAL A 69 51.75 0.58 -11.09
CA VAL A 69 51.62 1.82 -10.29
C VAL A 69 51.83 1.54 -8.80
N TYR A 70 51.22 0.48 -8.28
CA TYR A 70 51.39 0.05 -6.90
C TYR A 70 52.86 -0.29 -6.60
N TYR A 71 53.51 -1.02 -7.52
CA TYR A 71 54.93 -1.36 -7.41
C TYR A 71 55.83 -0.13 -7.49
N LEU A 72 55.58 0.81 -8.40
CA LEU A 72 56.34 2.06 -8.54
C LEU A 72 56.13 2.99 -7.33
N SER A 73 54.91 3.08 -6.81
CA SER A 73 54.58 3.85 -5.60
C SER A 73 55.24 3.25 -4.35
N LYS A 74 55.40 1.93 -4.28
CA LYS A 74 56.10 1.22 -3.19
C LYS A 74 57.63 1.27 -3.36
N ARG A 75 58.14 1.29 -4.59
CA ARG A 75 59.57 1.35 -4.91
C ARG A 75 60.18 2.74 -4.67
N ASN A 76 59.40 3.80 -4.91
CA ASN A 76 59.87 5.18 -4.73
C ASN A 76 59.83 5.67 -3.27
N ASN A 77 59.30 4.88 -2.33
CA ASN A 77 59.32 5.15 -0.89
C ASN A 77 59.82 3.90 -0.13
N PRO A 78 61.13 3.66 -0.05
CA PRO A 78 61.66 2.74 0.94
C PRO A 78 61.77 3.53 2.25
N GLU A 79 60.90 3.27 3.23
CA GLU A 79 61.34 3.02 4.61
C GLU A 79 60.19 2.75 5.60
N ASP A 80 60.49 1.76 6.44
CA ASP A 80 59.93 1.35 7.73
C ASP A 80 58.44 0.93 7.84
N PRO A 81 58.12 -0.29 8.33
CA PRO A 81 56.74 -0.79 8.49
C PRO A 81 55.89 -0.03 9.53
N THR A 82 56.38 1.07 10.10
CA THR A 82 55.75 1.74 11.25
C THR A 82 55.40 3.21 11.06
N MET A 83 55.58 3.81 9.87
CA MET A 83 55.06 5.17 9.61
C MET A 83 54.48 5.31 8.20
N MET A 84 53.15 5.36 8.11
CA MET A 84 52.44 5.81 6.91
C MET A 84 52.71 7.31 6.71
N THR A 85 53.61 7.66 5.78
CA THR A 85 53.73 9.04 5.31
C THR A 85 52.65 9.33 4.27
N ASN A 86 52.03 10.51 4.39
CA ASN A 86 50.85 10.98 3.65
C ASN A 86 51.00 11.15 2.12
N ASP A 87 52.13 10.73 1.53
CA ASP A 87 52.49 11.09 0.15
C ASP A 87 52.25 9.95 -0.87
N GLY A 88 52.40 8.69 -0.44
CA GLY A 88 52.13 7.52 -1.28
C GLY A 88 50.63 7.32 -1.60
N SER A 89 49.75 7.59 -0.63
CA SER A 89 48.30 7.45 -0.80
C SER A 89 47.68 8.52 -1.71
N LYS A 90 48.32 9.70 -1.82
CA LYS A 90 47.93 10.73 -2.80
C LYS A 90 48.27 10.32 -4.22
N THR A 91 49.43 9.70 -4.41
CA THR A 91 49.88 9.24 -5.75
C THR A 91 48.99 8.13 -6.27
N THR A 92 48.62 7.15 -5.44
CA THR A 92 47.67 6.09 -5.84
C THR A 92 46.27 6.65 -6.12
N SER A 93 45.81 7.62 -5.34
CA SER A 93 44.51 8.28 -5.54
C SER A 93 44.41 9.01 -6.87
N ILE A 94 45.43 9.81 -7.23
CA ILE A 94 45.51 10.51 -8.51
C ILE A 94 45.49 9.53 -9.69
N VAL A 95 46.18 8.39 -9.57
CA VAL A 95 46.24 7.42 -10.66
C VAL A 95 44.90 6.73 -10.86
N ILE A 96 44.19 6.37 -9.78
CA ILE A 96 42.83 5.81 -9.88
C ILE A 96 41.89 6.79 -10.60
N ASP A 97 41.97 8.08 -10.27
CA ASP A 97 41.16 9.11 -10.92
C ASP A 97 41.52 9.31 -12.41
N LEU A 98 42.81 9.24 -12.77
CA LEU A 98 43.24 9.28 -14.17
C LEU A 98 42.71 8.09 -14.97
N PHE A 99 42.74 6.88 -14.41
CA PHE A 99 42.14 5.71 -15.05
C PHE A 99 40.63 5.86 -15.23
N PHE A 100 39.95 6.39 -14.22
CA PHE A 100 38.51 6.64 -14.30
C PHE A 100 38.16 7.63 -15.43
N LEU A 101 38.95 8.70 -15.61
CA LEU A 101 38.78 9.64 -16.71
C LEU A 101 39.06 9.02 -18.08
N VAL A 102 40.03 8.12 -18.20
CA VAL A 102 40.28 7.38 -19.44
C VAL A 102 39.10 6.46 -19.77
N ILE A 103 38.54 5.77 -18.78
CA ILE A 103 37.35 4.93 -18.95
C ILE A 103 36.15 5.78 -19.39
N ILE A 104 35.91 6.92 -18.75
CA ILE A 104 34.88 7.87 -19.18
C ILE A 104 35.13 8.35 -20.62
N GLY A 105 36.37 8.66 -20.98
CA GLY A 105 36.74 9.06 -22.34
C GLY A 105 36.44 7.97 -23.37
N ILE A 106 36.71 6.71 -23.04
CA ILE A 106 36.38 5.56 -23.89
C ILE A 106 34.86 5.41 -24.02
N ILE A 107 34.11 5.52 -22.92
CA ILE A 107 32.65 5.46 -22.92
C ILE A 107 32.05 6.60 -23.75
N LEU A 108 32.54 7.83 -23.58
CA LEU A 108 32.08 8.97 -24.37
C LEU A 108 32.42 8.81 -25.86
N TYR A 109 33.58 8.22 -26.18
CA TYR A 109 33.96 7.92 -27.55
C TYR A 109 33.06 6.83 -28.16
N THR A 110 32.75 5.75 -27.42
CA THR A 110 31.82 4.71 -27.90
C THR A 110 30.39 5.23 -28.02
N LEU A 111 29.95 6.10 -27.11
CA LEU A 111 28.65 6.79 -27.21
C LEU A 111 28.59 7.69 -28.45
N TYR A 112 29.67 8.44 -28.71
CA TYR A 112 29.79 9.31 -29.88
C TYR A 112 29.74 8.53 -31.20
N THR A 113 30.44 7.40 -31.29
CA THR A 113 30.41 6.53 -32.48
C THR A 113 29.10 5.76 -32.63
N SER A 114 28.43 5.40 -31.54
CA SER A 114 27.11 4.77 -31.55
C SER A 114 26.02 5.71 -32.07
N MET A 115 25.95 6.94 -31.51
CA MET A 115 24.99 7.97 -31.95
C MET A 115 25.13 8.35 -33.43
N THR A 116 26.35 8.26 -33.99
CA THR A 116 26.59 8.54 -35.41
C THR A 116 26.27 7.37 -36.34
N SER A 117 26.14 6.15 -35.81
CA SER A 117 25.94 4.93 -36.61
C SER A 117 24.47 4.45 -36.63
N LYS A 118 23.67 4.77 -35.61
CA LYS A 118 22.24 4.40 -35.53
C LYS A 118 21.43 5.49 -34.79
N PRO A 119 20.65 6.33 -35.49
CA PRO A 119 19.93 7.44 -34.85
C PRO A 119 18.67 7.01 -34.07
N GLU A 120 18.19 5.76 -34.23
CA GLU A 120 16.96 5.28 -33.58
C GLU A 120 17.23 4.50 -32.27
N ASP A 121 18.43 3.92 -32.11
CA ASP A 121 18.86 3.23 -30.89
C ASP A 121 19.66 4.20 -30.00
N THR A 122 18.98 5.09 -29.28
CA THR A 122 19.69 5.96 -28.32
C THR A 122 20.20 5.11 -27.17
N VAL A 123 21.52 5.08 -26.95
CA VAL A 123 22.15 4.33 -25.83
C VAL A 123 21.55 4.74 -24.48
N SER A 124 21.05 5.98 -24.37
CA SER A 124 20.27 6.43 -23.21
C SER A 124 19.00 5.61 -22.96
N GLY A 125 18.28 5.19 -24.00
CA GLY A 125 17.04 4.42 -23.87
C GLY A 125 17.27 3.03 -23.28
N GLU A 126 18.34 2.35 -23.71
CA GLU A 126 18.70 1.02 -23.19
C GLU A 126 19.18 1.08 -21.73
N VAL A 127 19.98 2.10 -21.37
CA VAL A 127 20.42 2.33 -19.99
C VAL A 127 19.26 2.71 -19.07
N ILE A 128 18.34 3.57 -19.54
CA ILE A 128 17.15 3.97 -18.78
C ILE A 128 16.21 2.77 -18.61
N GLY A 129 15.99 1.96 -19.65
CA GLY A 129 15.18 0.76 -19.59
C GLY A 129 15.71 -0.25 -18.57
N GLY A 130 17.00 -0.56 -18.63
CA GLY A 130 17.64 -1.46 -17.67
C GLY A 130 17.63 -0.93 -16.24
N LEU A 131 17.79 0.38 -16.04
CA LEU A 131 17.66 1.00 -14.72
C LEU A 131 16.22 0.94 -14.19
N SER A 132 15.24 1.17 -15.06
CA SER A 132 13.81 1.08 -14.71
C SER A 132 13.44 -0.34 -14.27
N GLU A 133 13.84 -1.34 -15.05
CA GLU A 133 13.63 -2.76 -14.73
C GLU A 133 14.32 -3.16 -13.41
N TYR A 134 15.55 -2.68 -13.19
CA TYR A 134 16.27 -2.90 -11.93
C TYR A 134 15.53 -2.29 -10.73
N ILE A 135 15.06 -1.04 -10.85
CA ILE A 135 14.35 -0.35 -9.76
C ILE A 135 13.00 -1.04 -9.47
N ASP A 136 12.28 -1.46 -10.51
CA ASP A 136 10.96 -2.10 -10.37
C ASP A 136 11.00 -3.51 -9.76
N ASN A 137 12.17 -4.14 -9.71
CA ASN A 137 12.35 -5.47 -9.14
C ASN A 137 12.09 -5.46 -7.61
N PRO A 138 11.27 -6.38 -7.06
CA PRO A 138 10.99 -6.44 -5.61
C PRO A 138 12.22 -6.70 -4.74
N MET A 139 13.31 -7.19 -5.32
CA MET A 139 14.58 -7.47 -4.63
C MET A 139 15.61 -6.35 -4.80
N SER A 140 15.26 -5.26 -5.49
CA SER A 140 16.17 -4.15 -5.84
C SER A 140 16.84 -3.52 -4.61
N VAL A 141 16.11 -3.34 -3.50
CA VAL A 141 16.66 -2.84 -2.23
C VAL A 141 17.72 -3.78 -1.68
N LEU A 142 17.42 -5.08 -1.61
CA LEU A 142 18.34 -6.07 -1.07
C LEU A 142 19.59 -6.19 -1.95
N LEU A 143 19.41 -6.21 -3.27
CA LEU A 143 20.50 -6.29 -4.25
C LEU A 143 21.39 -5.03 -4.19
N SER A 144 20.80 -3.86 -3.97
CA SER A 144 21.54 -2.60 -3.80
C SER A 144 22.36 -2.58 -2.52
N ILE A 145 21.82 -3.10 -1.40
CA ILE A 145 22.57 -3.25 -0.14
C ILE A 145 23.76 -4.19 -0.33
N PHE A 146 23.56 -5.35 -0.96
CA PHE A 146 24.68 -6.27 -1.24
C PHE A 146 25.71 -5.67 -2.20
N SER A 147 25.29 -4.87 -3.18
CA SER A 147 26.19 -4.16 -4.08
C SER A 147 27.05 -3.14 -3.35
N ILE A 148 26.47 -2.38 -2.40
CA ILE A 148 27.21 -1.45 -1.54
C ILE A 148 28.23 -2.21 -0.68
N ILE A 149 27.82 -3.30 -0.03
CA ILE A 149 28.74 -4.12 0.77
C ILE A 149 29.88 -4.68 -0.09
N GLY A 150 29.55 -5.22 -1.26
CA GLY A 150 30.53 -5.74 -2.22
C GLY A 150 31.52 -4.67 -2.67
N PHE A 151 31.06 -3.44 -2.91
CA PHE A 151 31.91 -2.30 -3.24
C PHE A 151 32.91 -1.97 -2.12
N TYR A 152 32.47 -1.92 -0.86
CA TYR A 152 33.39 -1.69 0.27
C TYR A 152 34.39 -2.84 0.45
N VAL A 153 33.97 -4.08 0.25
CA VAL A 153 34.86 -5.25 0.28
C VAL A 153 35.91 -5.17 -0.82
N LEU A 154 35.51 -4.81 -2.04
CA LEU A 154 36.43 -4.66 -3.18
C LEU A 154 37.44 -3.54 -2.92
N THR A 155 36.99 -2.35 -2.54
CA THR A 155 37.89 -1.22 -2.25
C THR A 155 38.88 -1.54 -1.12
N TYR A 156 38.43 -2.26 -0.08
CA TYR A 156 39.30 -2.78 0.96
C TYR A 156 40.32 -3.81 0.43
N MET A 157 39.88 -4.78 -0.38
CA MET A 157 40.74 -5.83 -0.94
C MET A 157 41.85 -5.26 -1.84
N PHE A 158 41.53 -4.21 -2.61
CA PHE A 158 42.51 -3.52 -3.44
C PHE A 158 43.34 -2.50 -2.67
N GLY A 159 43.07 -2.25 -1.39
CA GLY A 159 43.83 -1.29 -0.57
C GLY A 159 43.62 0.17 -1.00
N ILE A 160 42.44 0.48 -1.55
CA ILE A 160 42.09 1.83 -1.98
C ILE A 160 41.80 2.68 -0.74
N PRO A 161 42.42 3.88 -0.61
CA PRO A 161 42.20 4.72 0.56
C PRO A 161 40.75 5.22 0.62
N MET A 162 40.08 5.04 1.76
CA MET A 162 38.69 5.46 2.02
C MET A 162 38.58 6.61 3.04
N GLU A 163 39.70 7.14 3.53
CA GLU A 163 39.69 8.30 4.43
C GLU A 163 39.41 9.60 3.66
N LYS A 164 38.70 10.54 4.30
CA LYS A 164 38.29 11.80 3.66
C LYS A 164 39.43 12.64 3.09
N SER A 165 40.66 12.47 3.58
CA SER A 165 41.84 13.26 3.20
C SER A 165 42.51 12.80 1.90
N ASN A 166 42.36 11.53 1.53
CA ASN A 166 43.08 10.91 0.42
C ASN A 166 42.21 10.00 -0.47
N LYS A 167 40.91 9.91 -0.20
CA LYS A 167 39.95 9.16 -1.02
C LYS A 167 39.92 9.69 -2.47
N PRO A 168 40.03 8.81 -3.48
CA PRO A 168 39.93 9.22 -4.88
C PRO A 168 38.54 9.79 -5.19
N TYR A 169 38.47 10.79 -6.09
CA TYR A 169 37.20 11.39 -6.47
C TYR A 169 36.27 10.38 -7.14
N SER A 170 36.81 9.51 -7.99
CA SER A 170 36.10 8.41 -8.64
C SER A 170 35.41 7.49 -7.62
N ILE A 171 36.09 7.11 -6.56
CA ILE A 171 35.54 6.28 -5.47
C ILE A 171 34.45 7.02 -4.72
N SER A 172 34.64 8.32 -4.47
CA SER A 172 33.59 9.14 -3.85
C SER A 172 32.36 9.32 -4.72
N PHE A 173 32.55 9.42 -6.05
CA PHE A 173 31.48 9.50 -7.02
C PHE A 173 30.68 8.19 -7.09
N VAL A 174 31.35 7.05 -7.16
CA VAL A 174 30.69 5.73 -7.18
C VAL A 174 29.93 5.47 -5.88
N GLU A 175 30.55 5.73 -4.72
CA GLU A 175 29.88 5.59 -3.42
C GLU A 175 28.65 6.48 -3.30
N GLY A 176 28.77 7.75 -3.69
CA GLY A 176 27.64 8.69 -3.69
C GLY A 176 26.52 8.22 -4.62
N THR A 177 26.86 7.73 -5.80
CA THR A 177 25.88 7.21 -6.78
C THR A 177 25.14 5.99 -6.23
N LEU A 178 25.84 5.05 -5.58
CA LEU A 178 25.22 3.88 -4.95
C LEU A 178 24.24 4.26 -3.83
N TRP A 179 24.60 5.23 -2.99
CA TRP A 179 23.72 5.72 -1.93
C TRP A 179 22.50 6.47 -2.47
N VAL A 180 22.70 7.33 -3.47
CA VAL A 180 21.59 8.04 -4.14
C VAL A 180 20.64 7.03 -4.79
N LEU A 181 21.16 6.03 -5.50
CA LEU A 181 20.36 4.99 -6.11
C LEU A 181 19.55 4.20 -5.07
N LEU A 182 20.16 3.81 -3.94
CA LEU A 182 19.44 3.13 -2.86
C LEU A 182 18.29 3.99 -2.31
N VAL A 183 18.52 5.29 -2.10
CA VAL A 183 17.48 6.21 -1.62
C VAL A 183 16.35 6.31 -2.65
N VAL A 184 16.67 6.45 -3.93
CA VAL A 184 15.67 6.49 -5.01
C VAL A 184 14.83 5.20 -5.01
N ILE A 185 15.47 4.03 -4.93
CA ILE A 185 14.77 2.74 -4.89
C ILE A 185 13.82 2.65 -3.70
N VAL A 186 14.28 3.02 -2.50
CA VAL A 186 13.43 3.00 -1.30
C VAL A 186 12.22 3.93 -1.43
N ILE A 187 12.41 5.09 -2.06
CA ILE A 187 11.31 6.03 -2.33
C ILE A 187 10.33 5.41 -3.33
N VAL A 188 10.82 4.85 -4.45
CA VAL A 188 9.98 4.21 -5.46
C VAL A 188 9.20 3.04 -4.86
N ASP A 189 9.85 2.16 -4.09
CA ASP A 189 9.21 1.06 -3.39
C ASP A 189 8.14 1.55 -2.40
N PHE A 190 8.42 2.63 -1.68
CA PHE A 190 7.42 3.24 -0.81
C PHE A 190 6.19 3.68 -1.60
N PHE A 191 6.34 4.37 -2.74
CA PHE A 191 5.21 4.74 -3.59
C PHE A 191 4.50 3.52 -4.20
N LYS A 192 5.25 2.51 -4.62
CA LYS A 192 4.73 1.26 -5.19
C LYS A 192 3.92 0.46 -4.19
N TYR A 193 4.47 0.17 -3.01
CA TYR A 193 3.83 -0.71 -2.04
C TYR A 193 2.83 0.00 -1.11
N ILE A 194 2.99 1.31 -0.86
CA ILE A 194 2.05 2.06 0.01
C ILE A 194 0.94 2.70 -0.82
N PHE A 195 1.23 3.24 -2.00
CA PHE A 195 0.27 3.96 -2.82
C PHE A 195 -0.21 3.18 -4.05
N GLY A 196 0.41 2.04 -4.37
CA GLY A 196 0.03 1.24 -5.53
C GLY A 196 0.40 1.87 -6.88
N ILE A 197 1.31 2.86 -6.90
CA ILE A 197 1.70 3.58 -8.11
C ILE A 197 3.01 2.97 -8.64
N SER A 198 3.03 2.50 -9.88
CA SER A 198 4.24 1.91 -10.47
C SER A 198 5.26 2.97 -10.89
N LEU A 199 6.54 2.59 -11.03
CA LEU A 199 7.59 3.51 -11.47
C LEU A 199 7.29 4.11 -12.85
N ASN A 200 6.74 3.30 -13.76
CA ASN A 200 6.37 3.73 -15.10
C ASN A 200 5.28 4.80 -15.05
N ASP A 201 4.25 4.62 -14.23
CA ASP A 201 3.20 5.64 -14.03
C ASP A 201 3.76 6.95 -13.46
N ILE A 202 4.76 6.87 -12.57
CA ILE A 202 5.44 8.04 -12.01
C ILE A 202 6.27 8.73 -13.09
N LEU A 203 7.04 7.98 -13.88
CA LEU A 203 7.85 8.53 -14.97
C LEU A 203 6.98 9.14 -16.06
N ASP A 204 5.85 8.54 -16.40
CA ASP A 204 4.91 9.05 -17.39
C ASP A 204 4.20 10.31 -16.90
N LYS A 205 3.81 10.37 -15.61
CA LYS A 205 3.29 11.60 -14.97
C LYS A 205 4.34 12.72 -14.88
N ILE A 206 5.60 12.38 -14.62
CA ILE A 206 6.70 13.36 -14.60
C ILE A 206 6.99 13.84 -16.03
N LYS A 207 7.00 12.93 -17.00
CA LYS A 207 7.29 13.23 -18.41
C LYS A 207 6.18 14.08 -19.03
N SER A 208 4.90 13.76 -18.76
CA SER A 208 3.76 14.60 -19.18
C SER A 208 3.80 15.98 -18.50
N PHE A 209 4.19 16.05 -17.21
CA PHE A 209 4.38 17.32 -16.51
C PHE A 209 5.51 18.19 -17.11
N PHE A 210 6.62 17.58 -17.58
CA PHE A 210 7.73 18.31 -18.20
C PHE A 210 7.58 18.55 -19.71
N ARG A 211 6.75 17.77 -20.42
CA ARG A 211 6.45 17.96 -21.85
C ARG A 211 5.22 18.83 -22.12
N GLY A 212 4.34 19.04 -21.15
CA GLY A 212 3.17 19.90 -21.32
C GLY A 212 2.24 19.41 -22.43
N GLU A 213 2.00 18.09 -22.48
CA GLU A 213 1.18 17.47 -23.52
C GLU A 213 0.11 16.59 -22.82
N GLU A 214 -1.16 16.91 -23.07
CA GLU A 214 -2.33 16.13 -22.64
C GLU A 214 -2.33 14.77 -23.35
N GLU A 215 -2.65 13.71 -22.61
CA GLU A 215 -2.77 12.35 -23.17
C GLU A 215 -3.95 12.29 -24.15
N LEU A 216 -3.66 12.00 -25.42
CA LEU A 216 -4.64 11.53 -26.39
C LEU A 216 -4.66 10.00 -26.34
N ASP A 217 -5.78 9.45 -25.90
CA ASP A 217 -6.09 8.02 -25.97
C ASP A 217 -6.06 7.55 -27.43
N GLU A 218 -5.13 6.64 -27.73
CA GLU A 218 -4.99 5.99 -29.02
C GLU A 218 -5.95 4.80 -29.11
N ASN A 219 -7.11 5.01 -29.72
CA ASN A 219 -7.87 3.95 -30.36
C ASN A 219 -8.87 4.52 -31.38
N THR A 220 -8.53 4.42 -32.68
CA THR A 220 -9.27 3.58 -33.65
C THR A 220 -8.76 3.88 -35.07
N ASN A 221 -8.39 2.81 -35.75
CA ASN A 221 -7.95 2.78 -37.13
C ASN A 221 -9.00 3.28 -38.14
N ASN A 222 -8.46 3.79 -39.25
CA ASN A 222 -8.97 3.80 -40.62
C ASN A 222 -9.91 4.93 -41.07
N LYS A 223 -9.29 5.74 -41.95
CA LYS A 223 -9.67 6.00 -43.35
C LYS A 223 -10.40 7.30 -43.67
N ASP A 224 -9.65 8.00 -44.53
CA ASP A 224 -10.06 8.72 -45.73
C ASP A 224 -10.20 10.24 -45.62
N GLU A 225 -9.50 10.83 -46.59
CA GLU A 225 -9.32 12.22 -46.93
C GLU A 225 -10.65 12.94 -47.16
N ASP A 226 -10.81 14.15 -46.62
CA ASP A 226 -11.04 15.34 -47.44
C ASP A 226 -10.84 16.62 -46.62
N LYS A 227 -10.24 17.63 -47.26
CA LYS A 227 -10.00 18.95 -46.72
C LYS A 227 -11.26 19.79 -46.90
N THR A 228 -11.78 20.41 -45.84
CA THR A 228 -12.18 21.82 -45.94
C THR A 228 -12.27 22.48 -44.56
N ASN A 229 -11.62 23.64 -44.43
CA ASN A 229 -11.76 24.56 -43.30
C ASN A 229 -13.23 24.94 -43.09
N THR A 230 -13.73 24.84 -41.86
CA THR A 230 -14.77 25.73 -41.34
C THR A 230 -14.62 25.79 -39.83
N ASP A 231 -14.60 27.01 -39.29
CA ASP A 231 -14.50 27.34 -37.87
C ASP A 231 -15.53 26.53 -37.05
N GLU A 232 -15.06 25.65 -36.17
CA GLU A 232 -15.91 24.90 -35.24
C GLU A 232 -16.09 25.64 -33.92
N PRO A 233 -17.34 25.79 -33.43
CA PRO A 233 -17.64 26.36 -32.12
C PRO A 233 -17.35 25.34 -31.01
N GLU A 234 -16.90 25.84 -29.85
CA GLU A 234 -16.69 25.08 -28.61
C GLU A 234 -17.79 24.02 -28.39
N GLU A 235 -17.39 22.76 -28.36
CA GLU A 235 -18.25 21.61 -28.12
C GLU A 235 -18.82 21.67 -26.70
N LYS A 236 -20.06 22.13 -26.57
CA LYS A 236 -20.82 21.95 -25.34
C LYS A 236 -21.13 20.47 -25.18
N CYS A 237 -20.51 19.82 -24.19
CA CYS A 237 -20.88 18.47 -23.75
C CYS A 237 -22.40 18.41 -23.54
N GLN A 238 -23.07 17.56 -24.32
CA GLN A 238 -24.51 17.35 -24.20
C GLN A 238 -24.82 16.70 -22.86
N LYS A 239 -25.54 17.42 -21.99
CA LYS A 239 -26.17 16.85 -20.79
C LYS A 239 -27.26 15.88 -21.25
N THR A 240 -26.95 14.60 -21.30
CA THR A 240 -27.95 13.54 -21.42
C THR A 240 -28.95 13.72 -20.29
N THR A 241 -30.19 14.02 -20.64
CA THR A 241 -31.30 14.12 -19.70
C THR A 241 -31.67 12.69 -19.33
N GLU A 242 -30.96 12.14 -18.35
CA GLU A 242 -31.29 10.83 -17.80
C GLU A 242 -32.63 10.89 -17.07
N LEU A 243 -33.51 9.96 -17.42
CA LEU A 243 -34.82 9.76 -16.80
C LEU A 243 -34.63 9.50 -15.30
N ASP A 244 -35.32 10.27 -14.46
CA ASP A 244 -35.38 10.09 -13.00
C ASP A 244 -36.01 8.71 -12.74
N ASP A 245 -35.28 7.79 -12.11
CA ASP A 245 -35.82 6.49 -11.72
C ASP A 245 -36.88 6.73 -10.64
N PRO A 246 -38.16 6.39 -10.87
CA PRO A 246 -39.22 6.66 -9.90
C PRO A 246 -39.02 5.93 -8.56
N GLU A 247 -38.21 4.86 -8.51
CA GLU A 247 -37.82 4.17 -7.26
C GLU A 247 -36.43 4.60 -6.74
N GLY A 248 -35.74 5.49 -7.45
CA GLY A 248 -34.38 5.90 -7.12
C GLY A 248 -34.32 6.86 -5.94
N GLU A 249 -33.44 6.56 -4.98
CA GLU A 249 -33.11 7.46 -3.87
C GLU A 249 -31.59 7.67 -3.76
N VAL A 250 -31.20 8.75 -3.07
CA VAL A 250 -29.78 8.99 -2.77
C VAL A 250 -29.38 8.23 -1.51
N PHE A 251 -28.31 7.45 -1.59
CA PHE A 251 -27.70 6.79 -0.45
C PHE A 251 -26.19 7.05 -0.39
N ASN A 252 -25.64 7.07 0.83
CA ASN A 252 -24.23 7.37 1.07
C ASN A 252 -23.46 6.14 1.55
N VAL A 253 -22.31 5.88 0.92
CA VAL A 253 -21.29 4.93 1.38
C VAL A 253 -20.28 5.70 2.25
N SER A 254 -20.18 5.38 3.54
CA SER A 254 -19.59 6.30 4.53
C SER A 254 -18.14 6.04 4.96
N ASN A 255 -17.42 5.10 4.36
CA ASN A 255 -16.10 4.66 4.85
C ASN A 255 -14.91 5.54 4.41
N ASN A 256 -15.13 6.52 3.54
CA ASN A 256 -14.14 7.48 3.04
C ASN A 256 -12.89 6.86 2.38
N LEU A 257 -13.07 5.80 1.59
CA LEU A 257 -11.97 5.04 1.00
C LEU A 257 -11.77 5.24 -0.51
N TYR A 258 -12.62 6.03 -1.16
CA TYR A 258 -12.73 6.04 -2.63
C TYR A 258 -12.30 7.37 -3.22
N THR A 259 -11.50 7.32 -4.29
CA THR A 259 -11.27 8.46 -5.19
C THR A 259 -12.52 8.75 -6.04
N TYR A 260 -12.51 9.83 -6.82
CA TYR A 260 -13.65 10.14 -7.70
C TYR A 260 -13.87 9.04 -8.76
N ASP A 261 -12.80 8.50 -9.32
CA ASP A 261 -12.88 7.42 -10.32
C ASP A 261 -13.40 6.11 -9.68
N ASP A 262 -12.92 5.78 -8.47
CA ASP A 262 -13.45 4.66 -7.69
C ASP A 262 -14.95 4.84 -7.40
N ALA A 263 -15.39 6.07 -7.14
CA ALA A 263 -16.77 6.37 -6.77
C ALA A 263 -17.77 6.00 -7.87
N VAL A 264 -17.37 6.17 -9.15
CA VAL A 264 -18.16 5.72 -10.29
C VAL A 264 -18.35 4.20 -10.26
N ALA A 265 -17.29 3.44 -10.01
CA ALA A 265 -17.35 1.99 -9.91
C ALA A 265 -18.16 1.52 -8.70
N VAL A 266 -18.03 2.19 -7.56
CA VAL A 266 -18.80 1.91 -6.34
C VAL A 266 -20.30 2.04 -6.60
N CYS A 267 -20.78 3.13 -7.21
CA CYS A 267 -22.21 3.24 -7.50
C CYS A 267 -22.68 2.19 -8.50
N LYS A 268 -21.89 1.91 -9.55
CA LYS A 268 -22.22 0.87 -10.54
C LYS A 268 -22.38 -0.52 -9.91
N SER A 269 -21.60 -0.84 -8.87
CA SER A 269 -21.74 -2.11 -8.14
C SER A 269 -23.08 -2.28 -7.40
N TYR A 270 -23.82 -1.18 -7.21
CA TYR A 270 -25.17 -1.18 -6.65
C TYR A 270 -26.25 -0.95 -7.73
N ASP A 271 -25.92 -1.17 -9.02
CA ASP A 271 -26.78 -0.82 -10.15
C ASP A 271 -27.26 0.65 -10.09
N ALA A 272 -26.40 1.53 -9.57
CA ALA A 272 -26.67 2.94 -9.33
C ALA A 272 -25.63 3.82 -10.06
N LYS A 273 -25.90 5.13 -10.10
CA LYS A 273 -24.98 6.15 -10.63
C LYS A 273 -24.55 7.12 -9.54
N LEU A 274 -23.55 7.95 -9.82
CA LEU A 274 -23.24 9.07 -8.92
C LEU A 274 -24.47 9.99 -8.82
N ALA A 275 -24.83 10.38 -7.60
CA ALA A 275 -25.93 11.31 -7.38
C ALA A 275 -25.57 12.70 -7.90
N SER A 276 -26.49 13.35 -8.61
CA SER A 276 -26.33 14.75 -9.00
C SER A 276 -26.55 15.69 -7.81
N TYR A 277 -26.12 16.95 -7.93
CA TYR A 277 -26.41 17.97 -6.92
C TYR A 277 -27.91 18.08 -6.61
N ASP A 278 -28.75 18.14 -7.65
CA ASP A 278 -30.20 18.28 -7.54
C ASP A 278 -30.81 17.08 -6.79
N GLN A 279 -30.28 15.88 -7.01
CA GLN A 279 -30.73 14.67 -6.30
C GLN A 279 -30.32 14.69 -4.82
N VAL A 280 -29.10 15.14 -4.50
CA VAL A 280 -28.64 15.32 -3.12
C VAL A 280 -29.45 16.41 -2.40
N GLU A 281 -29.79 17.50 -3.09
CA GLU A 281 -30.65 18.56 -2.56
C GLU A 281 -32.09 18.08 -2.35
N LYS A 282 -32.66 17.34 -3.29
CA LYS A 282 -33.97 16.68 -3.13
C LYS A 282 -33.97 15.75 -1.92
N ALA A 283 -32.93 14.95 -1.74
CA ALA A 283 -32.77 14.08 -0.57
C ALA A 283 -32.70 14.90 0.73
N TYR A 284 -31.93 15.99 0.76
CA TYR A 284 -31.89 16.92 1.91
C TYR A 284 -33.28 17.47 2.25
N ASN A 285 -34.03 17.95 1.26
CA ASN A 285 -35.39 18.47 1.45
C ASN A 285 -36.37 17.41 1.98
N ASN A 286 -36.09 16.13 1.71
CA ASN A 286 -36.83 14.97 2.23
C ASN A 286 -36.29 14.45 3.57
N GLY A 287 -35.37 15.17 4.22
CA GLY A 287 -34.88 14.84 5.56
C GLY A 287 -33.58 14.04 5.59
N ALA A 288 -32.90 13.83 4.47
CA ALA A 288 -31.62 13.13 4.47
C ALA A 288 -30.56 13.90 5.28
N GLU A 289 -29.82 13.15 6.11
CA GLU A 289 -28.63 13.61 6.81
C GLU A 289 -27.67 12.45 7.06
N TRP A 290 -26.42 12.60 6.62
CA TRP A 290 -25.39 11.58 6.90
C TRP A 290 -24.07 12.15 7.43
N CYS A 291 -23.89 13.49 7.42
CA CYS A 291 -22.73 14.16 8.03
C CYS A 291 -21.37 13.55 7.58
N ASN A 292 -21.29 13.16 6.31
CA ASN A 292 -20.10 12.52 5.74
C ASN A 292 -19.94 12.89 4.27
N TYR A 293 -18.76 13.36 3.86
CA TYR A 293 -18.48 13.69 2.46
C TYR A 293 -18.68 12.48 1.55
N GLY A 294 -19.43 12.68 0.46
CA GLY A 294 -19.59 11.68 -0.59
C GLY A 294 -19.34 12.26 -1.96
N TRP A 295 -18.52 11.59 -2.77
CA TRP A 295 -18.39 11.89 -4.19
C TRP A 295 -19.76 11.83 -4.87
N SER A 296 -20.05 12.86 -5.65
CA SER A 296 -21.29 13.13 -6.37
C SER A 296 -20.92 13.59 -7.78
N GLU A 297 -21.87 13.56 -8.71
CA GLU A 297 -21.64 13.89 -10.12
C GLU A 297 -20.93 15.25 -10.29
N GLY A 298 -20.01 15.33 -11.24
CA GLY A 298 -19.27 16.56 -11.53
C GLY A 298 -18.11 16.83 -10.57
N GLN A 299 -17.51 15.78 -10.00
CA GLN A 299 -16.37 15.88 -9.06
C GLN A 299 -16.69 16.71 -7.81
N LEU A 300 -17.95 16.64 -7.38
CA LEU A 300 -18.44 17.29 -6.17
C LEU A 300 -18.34 16.32 -4.99
N ALA A 301 -17.86 16.79 -3.85
CA ALA A 301 -17.93 16.04 -2.59
C ALA A 301 -19.00 16.67 -1.71
N LEU A 302 -20.19 16.07 -1.64
CA LEU A 302 -21.39 16.67 -1.02
C LEU A 302 -21.88 15.88 0.20
N PHE A 303 -22.50 16.59 1.14
CA PHE A 303 -23.22 15.98 2.26
C PHE A 303 -24.32 16.88 2.82
N PRO A 304 -25.53 16.37 3.11
CA PRO A 304 -26.64 17.13 3.67
C PRO A 304 -26.65 17.11 5.19
N THR A 305 -27.07 18.23 5.78
CA THR A 305 -27.23 18.40 7.23
C THR A 305 -28.53 19.12 7.56
N GLN A 306 -29.38 18.50 8.38
CA GLN A 306 -30.65 19.09 8.82
C GLN A 306 -30.45 20.22 9.83
N LYS A 307 -31.34 21.23 9.76
CA LYS A 307 -31.31 22.38 10.67
C LYS A 307 -31.44 21.98 12.15
N ALA A 308 -32.32 21.02 12.45
CA ALA A 308 -32.51 20.52 13.81
C ALA A 308 -31.23 19.89 14.38
N THR A 309 -30.52 19.12 13.57
CA THR A 309 -29.22 18.54 13.94
C THR A 309 -28.17 19.63 14.18
N TYR A 310 -28.08 20.61 13.29
CA TYR A 310 -27.18 21.75 13.46
C TYR A 310 -27.44 22.50 14.77
N GLU A 311 -28.69 22.86 15.08
CA GLU A 311 -29.05 23.56 16.32
C GLU A 311 -28.74 22.73 17.58
N LYS A 312 -28.96 21.41 17.53
CA LYS A 312 -28.58 20.50 18.62
C LYS A 312 -27.07 20.50 18.84
N LEU A 313 -26.27 20.52 17.78
CA LEU A 313 -24.80 20.58 17.88
C LEU A 313 -24.34 21.92 18.42
N GLN A 314 -24.93 23.04 18.02
CA GLN A 314 -24.56 24.37 18.53
C GLN A 314 -24.74 24.47 20.06
N LYS A 315 -25.79 23.85 20.60
CA LYS A 315 -26.02 23.79 22.06
C LYS A 315 -24.92 23.05 22.82
N LEU A 316 -24.19 22.14 22.18
CA LEU A 316 -23.05 21.45 22.81
C LEU A 316 -21.85 22.38 23.04
N ASP A 317 -21.82 23.53 22.37
CA ASP A 317 -20.76 24.52 22.50
C ASP A 317 -21.07 25.59 23.54
N GLU A 318 -22.27 25.59 24.13
CA GLU A 318 -22.66 26.50 25.21
C GLU A 318 -21.74 26.28 26.42
N GLY A 319 -21.03 27.34 26.84
CA GLY A 319 -20.06 27.28 27.93
C GLY A 319 -18.70 26.66 27.56
N VAL A 320 -18.47 26.31 26.29
CA VAL A 320 -17.17 25.79 25.81
C VAL A 320 -16.32 26.94 25.26
N CYS A 321 -15.34 27.38 26.06
CA CYS A 321 -14.42 28.46 25.68
C CYS A 321 -13.29 27.99 24.73
N ASP A 322 -12.93 26.71 24.79
CA ASP A 322 -11.84 26.14 23.98
C ASP A 322 -12.35 25.81 22.57
N ALA A 323 -11.81 26.52 21.57
CA ALA A 323 -12.18 26.34 20.17
C ALA A 323 -11.95 24.91 19.67
N SER A 324 -10.96 24.19 20.21
CA SER A 324 -10.65 22.81 19.79
C SER A 324 -11.68 21.79 20.28
N LYS A 325 -12.49 22.15 21.28
CA LYS A 325 -13.52 21.28 21.88
C LYS A 325 -14.93 21.57 21.38
N LYS A 326 -15.08 22.60 20.55
CA LYS A 326 -16.36 22.95 19.93
C LYS A 326 -16.74 21.90 18.88
N LYS A 327 -18.00 21.52 18.89
CA LYS A 327 -18.62 20.46 18.08
C LYS A 327 -19.76 20.99 17.21
N GLY A 328 -20.16 22.25 17.38
CA GLY A 328 -21.30 22.85 16.68
C GLY A 328 -21.25 22.71 15.16
N ASN A 329 -20.05 22.71 14.59
CA ASN A 329 -19.83 22.64 13.15
C ASN A 329 -19.35 21.27 12.64
N ASN A 330 -19.37 20.21 13.47
CA ASN A 330 -18.87 18.89 13.08
C ASN A 330 -19.61 18.28 11.87
N CYS A 331 -20.83 18.74 11.61
CA CYS A 331 -21.65 18.34 10.46
C CYS A 331 -21.89 19.49 9.49
N GLY A 332 -21.01 20.50 9.42
CA GLY A 332 -21.22 21.64 8.53
C GLY A 332 -22.43 22.50 8.92
N ARG A 333 -23.00 23.20 7.94
CA ARG A 333 -24.14 24.12 8.10
C ARG A 333 -25.44 23.45 7.65
N PRO A 334 -26.63 23.99 8.00
CA PRO A 334 -27.87 23.49 7.44
C PRO A 334 -27.86 23.58 5.90
N GLY A 335 -28.28 22.51 5.21
CA GLY A 335 -28.30 22.42 3.75
C GLY A 335 -27.37 21.34 3.19
N VAL A 336 -27.14 21.40 1.88
CA VAL A 336 -26.12 20.60 1.18
C VAL A 336 -24.77 21.31 1.29
N ASN A 337 -23.83 20.68 1.97
CA ASN A 337 -22.47 21.18 2.18
C ASN A 337 -21.51 20.53 1.19
N GLY A 338 -20.34 21.15 1.02
CA GLY A 338 -19.27 20.65 0.15
C GLY A 338 -19.19 21.42 -1.17
N GLY A 339 -18.50 20.83 -2.15
CA GLY A 339 -18.25 21.48 -3.44
C GLY A 339 -17.29 20.70 -4.32
N TYR A 340 -16.80 21.35 -5.37
CA TYR A 340 -15.83 20.78 -6.32
C TYR A 340 -14.48 20.55 -5.66
N ILE A 341 -13.90 19.37 -5.87
CA ILE A 341 -12.59 19.00 -5.35
C ILE A 341 -11.69 18.64 -6.54
N ALA A 342 -10.71 19.50 -6.81
CA ALA A 342 -9.80 19.34 -7.96
C ALA A 342 -8.76 18.23 -7.80
N ASN A 343 -8.53 17.74 -6.57
CA ASN A 343 -7.48 16.78 -6.29
C ASN A 343 -8.01 15.35 -6.50
N PRO A 344 -7.53 14.63 -7.52
CA PRO A 344 -8.05 13.31 -7.88
C PRO A 344 -7.70 12.22 -6.86
N TYR A 345 -6.71 12.46 -5.99
CA TYR A 345 -6.23 11.48 -5.01
C TYR A 345 -6.96 11.55 -3.66
N VAL A 346 -7.86 12.51 -3.46
CA VAL A 346 -8.60 12.62 -2.19
C VAL A 346 -9.60 11.48 -2.09
N LYS A 347 -9.70 10.92 -0.89
CA LYS A 347 -10.63 9.82 -0.61
C LYS A 347 -11.80 10.30 0.22
N PHE A 348 -13.00 10.07 -0.29
CA PHE A 348 -14.26 10.35 0.37
C PHE A 348 -15.19 9.14 0.28
N GLY A 349 -16.35 9.25 0.93
CA GLY A 349 -17.45 8.34 0.71
C GLY A 349 -18.01 8.53 -0.69
N VAL A 350 -19.17 7.93 -0.95
CA VAL A 350 -19.82 8.04 -2.27
C VAL A 350 -21.30 8.27 -2.08
N ASN A 351 -21.86 9.26 -2.79
CA ASN A 351 -23.30 9.46 -2.90
C ASN A 351 -23.76 8.80 -4.21
N CYS A 352 -24.53 7.73 -4.08
CA CYS A 352 -25.11 7.03 -5.21
C CYS A 352 -26.60 7.35 -5.31
N TYR A 353 -27.12 7.34 -6.53
CA TYR A 353 -28.52 7.47 -6.85
C TYR A 353 -29.00 6.24 -7.64
N GLY A 354 -30.00 5.56 -7.10
CA GLY A 354 -30.59 4.35 -7.67
C GLY A 354 -31.40 3.61 -6.61
N LYS A 355 -31.70 2.34 -6.86
CA LYS A 355 -32.39 1.49 -5.90
C LYS A 355 -31.46 1.18 -4.73
N LYS A 356 -31.77 1.72 -3.55
CA LYS A 356 -30.95 1.50 -2.36
C LYS A 356 -31.03 0.03 -1.91
N PRO A 357 -29.89 -0.59 -1.57
CA PRO A 357 -29.89 -1.95 -1.02
C PRO A 357 -30.67 -2.05 0.30
N GLU A 358 -31.20 -3.24 0.56
CA GLU A 358 -31.82 -3.57 1.84
C GLU A 358 -30.83 -3.43 3.00
N ALA A 359 -31.30 -2.91 4.13
CA ALA A 359 -30.44 -2.65 5.28
C ALA A 359 -29.98 -3.96 5.94
N THR A 360 -28.69 -4.06 6.25
CA THR A 360 -28.16 -5.15 7.07
C THR A 360 -28.38 -4.88 8.57
N ASP A 361 -28.27 -5.91 9.41
CA ASP A 361 -28.31 -5.75 10.87
C ASP A 361 -27.28 -4.75 11.40
N THR A 362 -26.12 -4.66 10.75
CA THR A 362 -25.05 -3.72 11.09
C THR A 362 -25.45 -2.28 10.76
N ASP A 363 -26.14 -2.08 9.64
CA ASP A 363 -26.65 -0.76 9.23
C ASP A 363 -27.72 -0.27 10.20
N LEU A 364 -28.63 -1.16 10.61
CA LEU A 364 -29.69 -0.84 11.58
C LEU A 364 -29.11 -0.47 12.95
N LYS A 365 -28.11 -1.21 13.44
CA LYS A 365 -27.39 -0.88 14.69
C LYS A 365 -26.66 0.47 14.59
N SER A 366 -26.06 0.74 13.45
CA SER A 366 -25.37 2.00 13.18
C SER A 366 -26.35 3.18 13.14
N MET A 367 -27.52 3.00 12.52
CA MET A 367 -28.61 3.97 12.50
C MET A 367 -29.11 4.29 13.91
N GLU A 368 -29.35 3.26 14.74
CA GLU A 368 -29.82 3.45 16.11
C GLU A 368 -28.79 4.22 16.96
N THR A 369 -27.50 3.90 16.79
CA THR A 369 -26.41 4.60 17.49
C THR A 369 -26.35 6.08 17.09
N LYS A 370 -26.58 6.39 15.81
CA LYS A 370 -26.54 7.77 15.29
C LYS A 370 -27.63 8.69 15.87
N LYS A 371 -28.78 8.16 16.35
CA LYS A 371 -29.82 8.97 17.01
C LYS A 371 -29.29 9.80 18.19
N ASN A 372 -28.41 9.20 18.97
CA ASN A 372 -27.81 9.81 20.15
C ASN A 372 -26.43 10.42 19.86
N GLN A 373 -25.80 10.05 18.75
CA GLN A 373 -24.45 10.42 18.39
C GLN A 373 -24.35 10.72 16.88
N VAL A 374 -24.63 11.97 16.52
CA VAL A 374 -24.71 12.40 15.11
C VAL A 374 -23.33 12.72 14.51
N TYR A 375 -22.27 12.77 15.33
CA TYR A 375 -20.91 13.10 14.91
C TYR A 375 -19.90 11.99 15.28
N PRO A 376 -18.78 11.86 14.55
CA PRO A 376 -17.72 10.91 14.88
C PRO A 376 -17.08 11.20 16.25
N LYS A 377 -16.97 10.18 17.11
CA LYS A 377 -16.30 10.31 18.44
C LYS A 377 -14.84 10.75 18.31
N THR A 378 -14.43 11.66 19.18
CA THR A 378 -13.01 12.01 19.33
C THR A 378 -12.21 10.82 19.88
N PRO A 379 -10.88 10.77 19.67
CA PRO A 379 -10.03 9.74 20.27
C PRO A 379 -10.18 9.65 21.79
N GLU A 380 -10.36 10.80 22.46
CA GLU A 380 -10.57 10.90 23.91
C GLU A 380 -11.90 10.27 24.34
N GLU A 381 -12.99 10.55 23.61
CA GLU A 381 -14.30 9.95 23.85
C GLU A 381 -14.26 8.44 23.64
N LYS A 382 -13.60 7.97 22.57
CA LYS A 382 -13.38 6.53 22.32
C LYS A 382 -12.58 5.88 23.45
N ALA A 383 -11.54 6.55 23.96
CA ALA A 383 -10.75 6.06 25.09
C ALA A 383 -11.55 6.02 26.39
N LEU A 384 -12.40 7.03 26.63
CA LEU A 384 -13.31 7.05 27.77
C LEU A 384 -14.35 5.93 27.69
N ASP A 385 -14.95 5.70 26.52
CA ASP A 385 -15.89 4.60 26.31
C ASP A 385 -15.27 3.24 26.59
N LYS A 386 -14.04 3.00 26.09
CA LYS A 386 -13.29 1.77 26.40
C LYS A 386 -13.08 1.61 27.91
N LYS A 387 -12.78 2.70 28.63
CA LYS A 387 -12.68 2.67 30.09
C LYS A 387 -14.03 2.37 30.75
N ILE A 388 -15.11 3.01 30.31
CA ILE A 388 -16.47 2.75 30.83
C ILE A 388 -16.87 1.30 30.60
N GLU A 389 -16.63 0.76 29.41
CA GLU A 389 -16.92 -0.63 29.06
C GLU A 389 -16.10 -1.61 29.92
N TYR A 390 -14.80 -1.32 30.11
CA TYR A 390 -13.96 -2.09 31.03
C TYR A 390 -14.54 -2.11 32.45
N TRP A 391 -14.95 -0.95 32.99
CA TRP A 391 -15.53 -0.87 34.33
C TRP A 391 -16.92 -1.52 34.42
N LYS A 392 -17.74 -1.45 33.37
CA LYS A 392 -19.02 -2.18 33.30
C LYS A 392 -18.81 -3.68 33.34
N LYS A 393 -17.86 -4.20 32.56
CA LYS A 393 -17.54 -5.63 32.50
C LYS A 393 -16.95 -6.15 33.81
N ASN A 394 -16.16 -5.33 34.49
CA ASN A 394 -15.47 -5.73 35.73
C ASN A 394 -16.09 -5.14 37.00
N GLY A 395 -17.30 -4.58 36.91
CA GLY A 395 -17.93 -3.83 38.00
C GLY A 395 -18.06 -4.65 39.28
N ASN A 396 -18.58 -5.87 39.18
CA ASN A 396 -18.75 -6.77 40.33
C ASN A 396 -17.44 -7.16 41.02
N LYS A 397 -16.29 -7.04 40.32
CA LYS A 397 -14.98 -7.42 40.86
C LYS A 397 -14.26 -6.26 41.53
N TYR A 398 -14.39 -5.05 41.00
CA TYR A 398 -13.57 -3.91 41.42
C TYR A 398 -14.38 -2.72 41.96
N LEU A 399 -15.70 -2.68 41.76
CA LEU A 399 -16.54 -1.56 42.16
C LEU A 399 -17.47 -1.99 43.31
N THR A 400 -17.24 -1.42 44.49
CA THR A 400 -18.14 -1.58 45.64
C THR A 400 -18.94 -0.29 45.83
N LEU A 401 -20.26 -0.40 45.78
CA LEU A 401 -21.17 0.73 46.00
C LEU A 401 -21.50 0.86 47.48
N ASN A 402 -21.41 2.08 48.01
CA ASN A 402 -21.91 2.38 49.35
C ASN A 402 -23.43 2.48 49.36
N SER A 403 -24.04 2.13 50.49
CA SER A 403 -25.45 2.42 50.74
C SER A 403 -25.69 3.93 50.84
N TYR A 404 -26.89 4.39 50.50
CA TYR A 404 -27.29 5.81 50.61
C TYR A 404 -27.10 6.36 52.04
N ASN A 405 -27.37 5.54 53.05
CA ASN A 405 -26.95 5.76 54.44
C ASN A 405 -26.86 4.42 55.19
N THR A 406 -26.66 4.44 56.50
CA THR A 406 -26.53 3.23 57.33
C THR A 406 -27.80 2.37 57.42
N GLN A 407 -28.95 2.88 56.95
CA GLN A 407 -30.26 2.24 57.08
C GLN A 407 -30.95 1.96 55.73
N LYS A 408 -30.48 2.57 54.62
CA LYS A 408 -31.15 2.51 53.30
C LYS A 408 -30.13 2.37 52.17
N TRP A 409 -30.43 1.48 51.22
CA TRP A 409 -29.64 1.30 50.00
C TRP A 409 -29.75 2.49 49.04
N SER A 410 -30.96 3.03 48.84
CA SER A 410 -31.24 4.16 47.94
C SER A 410 -32.13 5.20 48.62
N GLY A 411 -31.91 6.48 48.32
CA GLY A 411 -32.75 7.60 48.76
C GLY A 411 -34.04 7.77 47.96
N LYS A 412 -34.25 6.98 46.90
CA LYS A 412 -35.48 7.00 46.11
C LYS A 412 -36.56 6.16 46.79
N ASN A 413 -37.76 6.72 46.97
CA ASN A 413 -38.94 5.92 47.32
C ASN A 413 -39.22 4.95 46.18
N LYS A 414 -39.28 3.64 46.46
CA LYS A 414 -39.77 2.67 45.48
C LYS A 414 -41.24 3.02 45.19
N VAL A 415 -41.51 3.60 44.03
CA VAL A 415 -42.86 3.51 43.44
C VAL A 415 -42.96 2.08 42.94
N THR A 416 -43.66 1.23 43.69
CA THR A 416 -44.07 -0.09 43.23
C THR A 416 -45.04 0.11 42.07
N VAL A 417 -44.57 -0.11 40.85
CA VAL A 417 -45.45 -0.48 39.75
C VAL A 417 -45.75 -1.96 39.96
N GLU A 418 -46.88 -2.25 40.59
CA GLU A 418 -47.46 -3.59 40.58
C GLU A 418 -47.93 -3.87 39.15
N THR A 419 -47.23 -4.74 38.44
CA THR A 419 -47.83 -5.47 37.32
C THR A 419 -48.71 -6.55 37.93
N GLU A 420 -50.03 -6.32 37.93
CA GLU A 420 -51.03 -7.38 38.06
C GLU A 420 -50.89 -8.32 36.86
N ASP A 421 -50.25 -9.47 37.05
CA ASP A 421 -50.55 -10.66 36.24
C ASP A 421 -51.53 -11.52 37.04
N LYS A 422 -52.78 -11.56 36.57
CA LYS A 422 -53.82 -12.49 37.02
C LYS A 422 -53.82 -13.73 36.13
N ASP A 423 -54.04 -14.84 36.82
CA ASP A 423 -54.57 -16.12 36.37
C ASP A 423 -53.63 -17.11 35.67
N THR A 424 -53.19 -18.14 36.40
CA THR A 424 -53.94 -19.42 36.48
C THR A 424 -53.31 -20.44 37.44
N GLU A 425 -54.11 -20.91 38.40
CA GLU A 425 -53.92 -22.17 39.15
C GLU A 425 -53.98 -23.38 38.20
N ASP A 426 -53.21 -24.45 38.43
CA ASP A 426 -53.61 -25.56 39.34
C ASP A 426 -52.77 -26.85 39.11
N LYS A 427 -52.78 -27.73 40.12
CA LYS A 427 -52.34 -29.16 40.21
C LYS A 427 -51.07 -29.50 41.00
N GLN A 428 -51.26 -29.54 42.32
CA GLN A 428 -51.21 -30.69 43.24
C GLN A 428 -50.48 -32.03 42.92
N GLU A 429 -50.06 -32.64 44.05
CA GLU A 429 -49.56 -34.01 44.35
C GLU A 429 -48.04 -34.21 44.33
N GLY A 430 -47.34 -34.74 45.34
CA GLY A 430 -47.70 -35.37 46.62
C GLY A 430 -46.46 -36.05 47.23
N PHE A 431 -46.60 -36.55 48.47
CA PHE A 431 -45.71 -37.48 49.22
C PHE A 431 -44.65 -36.95 50.20
N HIS A 432 -45.15 -36.74 51.43
CA HIS A 432 -44.66 -37.21 52.73
C HIS A 432 -43.50 -38.24 52.75
N PHE A 433 -42.51 -38.01 53.63
CA PHE A 433 -41.95 -39.05 54.49
C PHE A 433 -41.63 -38.49 55.88
N MET A 434 -42.02 -39.25 56.89
CA MET A 434 -42.01 -38.95 58.32
C MET A 434 -41.11 -39.96 59.02
N GLY A 435 -40.39 -39.55 60.06
CA GLY A 435 -39.73 -40.46 61.01
C GLY A 435 -38.43 -39.90 61.55
N ALA A 436 -38.05 -40.03 62.82
CA ALA A 436 -38.70 -40.42 64.06
C ALA A 436 -37.67 -40.08 65.16
N VAL A 437 -38.15 -39.53 66.27
CA VAL A 437 -37.39 -39.24 67.50
C VAL A 437 -37.10 -40.55 68.24
N LEU A 438 -35.90 -40.70 68.85
CA LEU A 438 -35.62 -41.45 70.09
C LEU A 438 -34.23 -41.02 70.66
N PRO A 439 -33.92 -41.23 71.97
CA PRO A 439 -33.17 -40.30 72.82
C PRO A 439 -31.93 -40.93 73.51
N PHE A 440 -31.36 -40.17 74.47
CA PHE A 440 -30.60 -40.58 75.67
C PHE A 440 -29.05 -40.60 75.69
N LEU A 441 -28.55 -40.15 76.87
CA LEU A 441 -27.20 -40.22 77.48
C LEU A 441 -26.20 -39.13 77.00
N GLY A 442 -25.52 -38.34 77.83
CA GLY A 442 -25.28 -38.35 79.28
C GLY A 442 -23.81 -37.97 79.56
N ILE A 443 -23.58 -36.79 80.16
CA ILE A 443 -22.53 -36.41 81.14
C ILE A 443 -21.02 -36.58 80.78
N LYS A 444 -20.28 -35.45 80.82
CA LYS A 444 -19.03 -35.23 81.61
C LYS A 444 -18.64 -33.74 81.53
N SER A 445 -18.89 -33.00 82.62
CA SER A 445 -17.95 -32.45 83.61
C SER A 445 -17.22 -31.20 83.15
#